data_AF-A0A969EDJ0-F1
#
_entry.id   AF-A0A969EDJ0-F1
#
_cell.length_a   1.000
_cell.length_b   1.000
_cell.length_c   1.000
_cell.angle_alpha   90.00
_cell.angle_beta   90.00
_cell.angle_gamma   90.00
#
_symmetry.space_group_name_H-M   'P 1'
#
loop_
_entity.id
_entity.type
_entity.pdbx_description
1 polymer ?
#
loop_
_entity_poly.entity_id
_entity_poly.type
_entity_poly.pdbx_seq_one_letter_code
_entity_poly.pdbx_strand_id
1 'polypeptide(L)'
;STQEGFAFDIRPVPTILKKAVHDFQPPCHMRIESTFENEGQMILALYASPTRPGWCRHIGCQVLIKDTQGKTPPGLGFFAWPMPVWLGHVLAPLFLHQDLVFLHYQEKRIGHQERGNWLEAVYTPNPQDKMVIALRQWLKIRAGGGIPWACDPQLPQPERDQEKLFDVWHTHTKDCQVCCRALNRIQQLKILAFVAGGVCFGVGVMVDGRSQALSPTSLLAAPPSTFWWLALSGLFLATLGYLLQRFSRLFYLYEFDHAHND
;
A
#
# COMPACT_ATOMS: atom_id res chain seq x y z
N SER A 1 -9.25 34.37 -8.44
CA SER A 1 -9.58 33.75 -9.74
C SER A 1 -8.63 32.59 -9.99
N THR A 2 -9.07 31.39 -9.60
CA THR A 2 -8.56 30.03 -9.88
C THR A 2 -9.68 29.10 -9.40
N GLN A 3 -10.73 28.98 -10.22
CA GLN A 3 -11.77 27.94 -10.25
C GLN A 3 -12.19 27.34 -8.88
N GLU A 4 -13.33 27.75 -8.34
CA GLU A 4 -13.90 27.25 -7.07
C GLU A 4 -14.03 25.72 -7.06
N GLY A 5 -13.70 25.10 -5.91
CA GLY A 5 -13.90 23.69 -5.64
C GLY A 5 -15.34 23.35 -5.26
N PHE A 6 -15.54 22.17 -4.67
CA PHE A 6 -16.84 21.76 -4.13
C PHE A 6 -16.65 20.81 -2.95
N ALA A 7 -17.63 20.79 -2.04
CA ALA A 7 -17.64 19.90 -0.90
C ALA A 7 -19.02 19.26 -0.70
N PHE A 8 -19.03 18.04 -0.20
CA PHE A 8 -20.24 17.30 0.15
C PHE A 8 -20.17 16.85 1.61
N ASP A 9 -21.22 17.18 2.36
CA ASP A 9 -21.47 16.56 3.67
C ASP A 9 -21.94 15.12 3.44
N ILE A 10 -21.35 14.17 4.17
CA ILE A 10 -21.80 12.78 4.17
C ILE A 10 -22.87 12.64 5.26
N ARG A 11 -24.08 12.23 4.88
CA ARG A 11 -25.20 12.01 5.80
C ARG A 11 -25.97 10.73 5.42
N PRO A 12 -26.45 9.95 6.41
CA PRO A 12 -26.21 10.11 7.84
C PRO A 12 -24.77 9.78 8.22
N VAL A 13 -24.29 10.34 9.34
CA VAL A 13 -23.00 9.97 9.93
C VAL A 13 -23.20 8.92 11.03
N PRO A 14 -22.25 8.00 11.25
CA PRO A 14 -22.24 7.11 12.41
C PRO A 14 -22.24 7.90 13.73
N THR A 15 -22.73 7.31 14.82
CA THR A 15 -22.87 7.95 16.14
C THR A 15 -21.57 8.48 16.76
N ILE A 16 -20.42 7.97 16.31
CA ILE A 16 -19.09 8.41 16.78
C ILE A 16 -18.61 9.68 16.08
N LEU A 17 -19.22 10.04 14.94
CA LEU A 17 -18.83 11.18 14.11
C LEU A 17 -19.87 12.30 14.25
N LYS A 18 -19.37 13.49 14.56
CA LYS A 18 -20.14 14.73 14.53
C LYS A 18 -20.33 15.24 13.11
N LYS A 19 -19.31 15.08 12.26
CA LYS A 19 -19.31 15.55 10.88
C LYS A 19 -18.41 14.68 10.01
N ALA A 20 -18.83 14.42 8.78
CA ALA A 20 -17.98 13.86 7.75
C ALA A 20 -18.15 14.67 6.46
N VAL A 21 -17.04 15.10 5.87
CA VAL A 21 -17.01 15.98 4.69
C VAL A 21 -16.00 15.47 3.69
N HIS A 22 -16.42 15.45 2.44
CA HIS A 22 -15.57 15.21 1.30
C HIS A 22 -15.40 16.54 0.54
N ASP A 23 -14.21 17.11 0.58
CA ASP A 23 -13.90 18.45 0.05
C ASP A 23 -12.83 18.38 -1.05
N PHE A 24 -13.24 18.70 -2.28
CA PHE A 24 -12.35 18.82 -3.42
C PHE A 24 -11.90 20.26 -3.59
N GLN A 25 -10.59 20.45 -3.45
CA GLN A 25 -9.89 21.71 -3.63
C GLN A 25 -9.04 21.65 -4.92
N PRO A 26 -9.39 22.46 -5.93
CA PRO A 26 -8.64 22.51 -7.17
C PRO A 26 -7.15 22.84 -7.00
N PRO A 27 -6.28 22.32 -7.89
CA PRO A 27 -6.64 21.50 -9.06
C PRO A 27 -6.70 19.99 -8.78
N CYS A 28 -6.18 19.51 -7.66
CA CYS A 28 -5.93 18.07 -7.47
C CYS A 28 -6.00 17.58 -6.01
N HIS A 29 -6.48 18.39 -5.09
CA HIS A 29 -6.52 18.06 -3.67
C HIS A 29 -7.91 17.57 -3.27
N MET A 30 -7.97 16.36 -2.73
CA MET A 30 -9.16 15.76 -2.17
C MET A 30 -8.96 15.55 -0.67
N ARG A 31 -9.80 16.19 0.14
CA ARG A 31 -9.81 16.05 1.59
C ARG A 31 -11.01 15.21 2.01
N ILE A 32 -10.74 14.11 2.70
CA ILE A 32 -11.77 13.33 3.38
C ILE A 32 -11.61 13.60 4.88
N GLU A 33 -12.53 14.38 5.43
CA GLU A 33 -12.48 14.87 6.80
C GLU A 33 -13.57 14.22 7.64
N SER A 34 -13.18 13.73 8.82
CA SER A 34 -14.07 13.18 9.83
C SER A 34 -13.80 13.89 11.15
N THR A 35 -14.80 14.60 11.65
CA THR A 35 -14.80 15.22 12.99
C THR A 35 -15.56 14.31 13.94
N PHE A 36 -14.90 13.90 15.01
CA PHE A 36 -15.46 13.05 16.06
C PHE A 36 -16.22 13.88 17.09
N GLU A 37 -17.10 13.23 17.86
CA GLU A 37 -17.87 13.89 18.92
C GLU A 37 -16.99 14.52 20.02
N ASN A 38 -15.81 13.95 20.28
CA ASN A 38 -14.81 14.51 21.18
C ASN A 38 -13.99 15.67 20.58
N GLU A 39 -14.35 16.16 19.39
CA GLU A 39 -13.65 17.21 18.63
C GLU A 39 -12.30 16.80 18.01
N GLY A 40 -11.85 15.57 18.22
CA GLY A 40 -10.74 15.01 17.44
C GLY A 40 -11.09 14.99 15.95
N GLN A 41 -10.08 15.06 15.08
CA GLN A 41 -10.30 15.01 13.63
C GLN A 41 -9.35 14.05 12.93
N MET A 42 -9.87 13.33 11.95
CA MET A 42 -9.08 12.58 11.00
C MET A 42 -9.28 13.19 9.62
N ILE A 43 -8.17 13.58 8.99
CA ILE A 43 -8.16 14.13 7.64
C ILE A 43 -7.28 13.20 6.79
N LEU A 44 -7.87 12.61 5.76
CA LEU A 44 -7.12 11.97 4.69
C LEU A 44 -6.98 12.99 3.55
N ALA A 45 -5.78 13.55 3.41
CA ALA A 45 -5.43 14.48 2.34
C ALA A 45 -4.81 13.70 1.18
N LEU A 46 -5.46 13.74 0.02
CA LEU A 46 -5.06 13.02 -1.18
C LEU A 46 -4.78 14.02 -2.30
N TYR A 47 -3.63 13.90 -2.93
CA TYR A 47 -3.26 14.66 -4.12
C TYR A 47 -3.06 13.70 -5.28
N ALA A 48 -3.70 13.97 -6.40
CA ALA A 48 -3.49 13.23 -7.65
C ALA A 48 -3.00 14.19 -8.73
N SER A 49 -1.68 14.35 -8.86
CA SER A 49 -1.08 15.32 -9.79
C SER A 49 -0.68 14.62 -11.09
N PRO A 50 -1.30 14.96 -12.24
CA PRO A 50 -0.90 14.39 -13.53
C PRO A 50 0.55 14.74 -13.88
N THR A 51 1.31 13.77 -14.39
CA THR A 51 2.73 13.98 -14.77
C THR A 51 2.97 13.85 -16.26
N ARG A 52 2.21 12.99 -16.93
CA ARG A 52 2.11 12.82 -18.39
C ARG A 52 0.82 12.05 -18.70
N PRO A 53 0.30 12.07 -19.95
CA PRO A 53 -0.96 11.39 -20.27
C PRO A 53 -0.95 9.92 -19.89
N GLY A 54 -1.79 9.52 -18.94
CA GLY A 54 -1.85 8.15 -18.44
C GLY A 54 -1.07 7.87 -17.17
N TRP A 55 -0.40 8.88 -16.59
CA TRP A 55 0.32 8.75 -15.34
C TRP A 55 -0.01 9.92 -14.42
N CYS A 56 -0.22 9.60 -13.14
CA CYS A 56 -0.35 10.58 -12.08
C CYS A 56 0.62 10.24 -10.94
N ARG A 57 1.02 11.27 -10.21
CA ARG A 57 1.66 11.14 -8.91
C ARG A 57 0.60 11.26 -7.84
N HIS A 58 0.35 10.15 -7.16
CA HIS A 58 -0.53 10.10 -6.00
C HIS A 58 0.26 10.36 -4.71
N ILE A 59 -0.22 11.27 -3.87
CA ILE A 59 0.34 11.55 -2.54
C ILE A 59 -0.82 11.50 -1.56
N GLY A 60 -0.80 10.54 -0.64
CA GLY A 60 -1.77 10.41 0.44
C GLY A 60 -1.12 10.67 1.79
N CYS A 61 -1.77 11.47 2.62
CA CYS A 61 -1.34 11.74 3.99
C CYS A 61 -2.54 11.68 4.93
N GLN A 62 -2.39 10.93 6.02
CA GLN A 62 -3.35 10.94 7.10
C GLN A 62 -2.89 11.92 8.19
N VAL A 63 -3.72 12.90 8.49
CA VAL A 63 -3.50 13.87 9.55
C VAL A 63 -4.49 13.59 10.68
N LEU A 64 -3.97 13.30 11.86
CA LEU A 64 -4.74 13.05 13.07
C LEU A 64 -4.61 14.24 14.02
N ILE A 65 -5.69 14.99 14.17
CA ILE A 65 -5.80 16.11 15.09
C ILE A 65 -6.35 15.57 16.41
N LYS A 66 -5.56 15.74 17.47
CA LYS A 66 -5.92 15.29 18.83
C LYS A 66 -7.17 16.00 19.33
N ASP A 67 -7.94 15.29 20.15
CA ASP A 67 -9.09 15.86 20.83
C ASP A 67 -8.68 16.86 21.92
N THR A 68 -9.67 17.47 22.58
CA THR A 68 -9.48 18.41 23.69
C THR A 68 -8.73 17.82 24.89
N GLN A 69 -8.70 16.49 25.01
CA GLN A 69 -7.96 15.75 26.05
C GLN A 69 -6.57 15.31 25.57
N GLY A 70 -6.15 15.68 24.36
CA GLY A 70 -4.86 15.31 23.77
C GLY A 70 -4.79 13.88 23.25
N LYS A 71 -5.92 13.17 23.14
CA LYS A 71 -6.00 11.80 22.62
C LYS A 71 -6.11 11.83 21.09
N THR A 72 -5.40 10.93 20.44
CA THR A 72 -5.47 10.77 18.98
C THR A 72 -6.78 10.07 18.60
N PRO A 73 -7.56 10.60 17.65
CA PRO A 73 -8.76 9.94 17.16
C PRO A 73 -8.43 8.62 16.44
N PRO A 74 -9.40 7.69 16.30
CA PRO A 74 -9.17 6.49 15.52
C PRO A 74 -8.89 6.88 14.07
N GLY A 75 -7.80 6.36 13.52
CA GLY A 75 -7.45 6.52 12.11
C GLY A 75 -8.17 5.51 11.21
N LEU A 76 -7.78 5.46 9.93
CA LEU A 76 -8.34 4.54 8.95
C LEU A 76 -7.76 3.13 9.12
N GLY A 77 -8.53 2.26 9.77
CA GLY A 77 -8.22 0.82 9.90
C GLY A 77 -6.84 0.55 10.50
N PHE A 78 -6.13 -0.42 9.93
CA PHE A 78 -4.81 -0.83 10.39
C PHE A 78 -3.75 0.29 10.32
N PHE A 79 -3.88 1.25 9.40
CA PHE A 79 -2.94 2.38 9.28
C PHE A 79 -2.98 3.35 10.48
N ALA A 80 -3.99 3.22 11.34
CA ALA A 80 -4.09 3.95 12.59
C ALA A 80 -3.26 3.36 13.75
N TRP A 81 -2.79 2.10 13.64
CA TRP A 81 -1.99 1.50 14.69
C TRP A 81 -0.59 2.15 14.78
N PRO A 82 0.02 2.20 15.98
CA PRO A 82 1.35 2.76 16.17
C PRO A 82 2.39 1.83 15.56
N MET A 83 2.59 1.96 14.26
CA MET A 83 3.54 1.17 13.50
C MET A 83 4.78 1.98 13.14
N PRO A 84 5.93 1.32 12.93
CA PRO A 84 7.07 1.96 12.32
C PRO A 84 6.70 2.57 10.97
N VAL A 85 7.17 3.79 10.70
CA VAL A 85 6.88 4.53 9.46
C VAL A 85 7.16 3.70 8.20
N TRP A 86 8.26 2.94 8.20
CA TRP A 86 8.63 2.10 7.07
C TRP A 86 7.60 0.99 6.80
N LEU A 87 6.97 0.45 7.84
CA LEU A 87 5.98 -0.61 7.69
C LEU A 87 4.68 -0.04 7.10
N GLY A 88 4.28 1.17 7.54
CA GLY A 88 3.17 1.88 6.93
C GLY A 88 3.37 2.15 5.44
N HIS A 89 4.58 2.55 5.03
CA HIS A 89 4.90 2.74 3.61
C HIS A 89 4.79 1.45 2.79
N VAL A 90 5.36 0.35 3.28
CA VAL A 90 5.37 -0.94 2.57
C VAL A 90 3.97 -1.53 2.41
N LEU A 91 3.06 -1.21 3.34
CA LEU A 91 1.70 -1.73 3.33
C LEU A 91 0.70 -0.79 2.65
N ALA A 92 1.07 0.45 2.33
CA ALA A 92 0.20 1.38 1.60
C ALA A 92 -0.28 0.83 0.23
N PRO A 93 0.56 0.14 -0.57
CA PRO A 93 0.11 -0.53 -1.79
C PRO A 93 -1.03 -1.54 -1.59
N LEU A 94 -1.14 -2.19 -0.41
CA LEU A 94 -2.22 -3.14 -0.13
C LEU A 94 -3.61 -2.52 -0.27
N PHE A 95 -3.71 -1.22 -0.01
CA PHE A 95 -4.95 -0.46 -0.16
C PHE A 95 -5.01 0.20 -1.55
N LEU A 96 -3.96 0.92 -1.95
CA LEU A 96 -3.97 1.72 -3.18
C LEU A 96 -4.04 0.88 -4.46
N HIS A 97 -3.42 -0.30 -4.48
CA HIS A 97 -3.37 -1.12 -5.69
C HIS A 97 -4.72 -1.80 -6.01
N GLN A 98 -5.62 -1.92 -5.02
CA GLN A 98 -6.93 -2.55 -5.22
C GLN A 98 -7.78 -1.79 -6.25
N ASP A 99 -7.68 -0.46 -6.25
CA ASP A 99 -8.40 0.43 -7.16
C ASP A 99 -7.59 0.79 -8.42
N LEU A 100 -6.25 0.71 -8.33
CA LEU A 100 -5.33 1.18 -9.38
C LEU A 100 -5.63 0.56 -10.76
N VAL A 101 -5.88 -0.74 -10.80
CA VAL A 101 -6.16 -1.45 -12.06
C VAL A 101 -7.45 -0.97 -12.70
N PHE A 102 -8.51 -0.78 -11.89
CA PHE A 102 -9.77 -0.25 -12.40
C PHE A 102 -9.60 1.17 -12.94
N LEU A 103 -8.90 2.04 -12.21
CA LEU A 103 -8.64 3.41 -12.62
C LEU A 103 -7.82 3.47 -13.93
N HIS A 104 -6.81 2.61 -14.07
CA HIS A 104 -6.00 2.50 -15.29
C HIS A 104 -6.87 2.18 -16.51
N TYR A 105 -7.68 1.11 -16.44
CA TYR A 105 -8.54 0.74 -17.56
C TYR A 105 -9.67 1.75 -17.81
N GLN A 106 -10.25 2.32 -16.75
CA GLN A 106 -11.32 3.32 -16.85
C GLN A 106 -10.83 4.59 -17.55
N GLU A 107 -9.62 5.08 -17.21
CA GLU A 107 -9.03 6.23 -17.89
C GLU A 107 -8.84 5.96 -19.38
N LYS A 108 -8.27 4.80 -19.74
CA LYS A 108 -8.08 4.43 -21.14
C LYS A 108 -9.40 4.29 -21.89
N ARG A 109 -10.40 3.68 -21.25
CA ARG A 109 -11.72 3.51 -21.86
C ARG A 109 -12.36 4.86 -22.15
N ILE A 110 -12.40 5.76 -21.17
CA ILE A 110 -13.00 7.09 -21.35
C ILE A 110 -12.19 7.94 -22.32
N GLY A 111 -10.86 7.89 -22.25
CA GLY A 111 -9.99 8.74 -23.08
C GLY A 111 -9.81 8.27 -24.53
N HIS A 112 -9.92 6.96 -24.81
CA HIS A 112 -9.86 6.41 -26.18
C HIS A 112 -11.23 6.31 -26.85
N GLN A 113 -12.30 6.03 -26.10
CA GLN A 113 -13.60 5.78 -26.71
C GLN A 113 -14.25 7.06 -27.21
N GLU A 114 -14.19 8.21 -26.52
CA GLU A 114 -14.94 9.38 -27.00
C GLU A 114 -14.31 10.74 -26.68
N ARG A 115 -14.03 11.51 -27.74
CA ARG A 115 -13.90 12.99 -27.70
C ARG A 115 -15.28 13.65 -27.52
N GLY A 116 -16.11 13.12 -26.61
CA GLY A 116 -17.54 13.41 -26.47
C GLY A 116 -18.00 13.62 -25.01
N ASN A 117 -19.29 13.40 -24.75
CA ASN A 117 -19.88 13.56 -23.42
C ASN A 117 -19.62 12.32 -22.57
N TRP A 118 -18.65 12.37 -21.64
CA TRP A 118 -18.24 11.25 -20.78
C TRP A 118 -19.40 10.49 -20.09
N LEU A 119 -20.56 11.14 -19.89
CA LEU A 119 -21.77 10.51 -19.35
C LEU A 119 -22.33 9.40 -20.23
N GLU A 120 -22.02 9.37 -21.52
CA GLU A 120 -22.42 8.31 -22.45
C GLU A 120 -21.55 7.04 -22.28
N ALA A 121 -20.34 7.21 -21.72
CA ALA A 121 -19.38 6.13 -21.49
C ALA A 121 -19.49 5.48 -20.10
N VAL A 122 -20.30 6.03 -19.19
CA VAL A 122 -20.40 5.55 -17.80
C VAL A 122 -21.84 5.46 -17.34
N TYR A 123 -22.09 4.61 -16.34
CA TYR A 123 -23.40 4.46 -15.71
C TYR A 123 -23.31 4.90 -14.25
N THR A 124 -23.84 6.08 -13.94
CA THR A 124 -23.82 6.70 -12.60
C THR A 124 -25.24 7.03 -12.11
N PRO A 125 -26.10 6.02 -11.87
CA PRO A 125 -27.50 6.24 -11.54
C PRO A 125 -27.71 6.65 -10.07
N ASN A 126 -26.71 6.46 -9.21
CA ASN A 126 -26.91 6.50 -7.77
C ASN A 126 -26.57 7.89 -7.20
N PRO A 127 -27.27 8.35 -6.15
CA PRO A 127 -26.92 9.58 -5.44
C PRO A 127 -25.47 9.64 -4.94
N GLN A 128 -24.85 8.49 -4.70
CA GLN A 128 -23.47 8.34 -4.24
C GLN A 128 -22.46 8.71 -5.33
N ASP A 129 -22.86 8.70 -6.60
CA ASP A 129 -22.00 9.06 -7.74
C ASP A 129 -21.87 10.59 -7.92
N LYS A 130 -22.65 11.39 -7.17
CA LYS A 130 -22.72 12.86 -7.31
C LYS A 130 -21.36 13.52 -7.30
N MET A 131 -20.43 13.05 -6.48
CA MET A 131 -19.12 13.68 -6.38
C MET A 131 -18.21 13.40 -7.58
N VAL A 132 -18.34 12.20 -8.18
CA VAL A 132 -17.67 11.88 -9.45
C VAL A 132 -18.24 12.74 -10.57
N ILE A 133 -19.57 12.90 -10.61
CA ILE A 133 -20.26 13.77 -11.58
C ILE A 133 -19.81 15.23 -11.40
N ALA A 134 -19.77 15.73 -10.16
CA ALA A 134 -19.32 17.09 -9.85
C ALA A 134 -17.87 17.33 -10.27
N LEU A 135 -16.95 16.37 -10.01
CA LEU A 135 -15.56 16.47 -10.44
C LEU A 135 -15.43 16.55 -11.96
N ARG A 136 -16.16 15.70 -12.69
CA ARG A 136 -16.14 15.67 -14.15
C ARG A 136 -16.75 16.93 -14.77
N GLN A 137 -17.83 17.44 -14.19
CA GLN A 137 -18.42 18.72 -14.60
C GLN A 137 -17.48 19.89 -14.31
N TRP A 138 -16.82 19.89 -13.15
CA TRP A 138 -15.80 20.88 -12.82
C TRP A 138 -14.64 20.85 -13.84
N LEU A 139 -14.12 19.66 -14.18
CA LEU A 139 -13.09 19.52 -15.22
C LEU A 139 -13.56 20.09 -16.56
N LYS A 140 -14.80 19.79 -16.97
CA LYS A 140 -15.38 20.26 -18.23
C LYS A 140 -15.56 21.77 -18.30
N ILE A 141 -16.18 22.34 -17.27
CA ILE A 141 -16.71 23.72 -17.28
C ILE A 141 -15.69 24.71 -16.72
N ARG A 142 -14.92 24.29 -15.71
CA ARG A 142 -13.94 25.14 -15.04
C ARG A 142 -12.54 24.89 -15.58
N ALA A 143 -12.07 23.64 -15.62
CA ALA A 143 -10.68 23.31 -15.95
C ALA A 143 -10.36 23.23 -17.46
N GLY A 144 -11.28 23.62 -18.35
CA GLY A 144 -11.04 23.63 -19.80
C GLY A 144 -11.21 22.27 -20.50
N GLY A 145 -11.87 21.29 -19.86
CA GLY A 145 -12.21 20.01 -20.50
C GLY A 145 -11.15 18.92 -20.40
N GLY A 146 -9.96 19.23 -19.89
CA GLY A 146 -8.87 18.27 -19.77
C GLY A 146 -7.62 18.91 -19.18
N ILE A 147 -6.52 18.17 -19.18
CA ILE A 147 -5.23 18.67 -18.71
C ILE A 147 -4.53 19.36 -19.89
N PRO A 148 -4.03 20.59 -19.73
CA PRO A 148 -3.31 21.31 -20.78
C PRO A 148 -1.89 20.76 -20.93
N TRP A 149 -1.76 19.58 -21.54
CA TRP A 149 -0.47 18.92 -21.73
C TRP A 149 0.45 19.75 -22.64
N ALA A 150 1.69 19.95 -22.20
CA ALA A 150 2.75 20.52 -23.04
C ALA A 150 3.38 19.48 -24.00
N CYS A 151 3.03 18.20 -23.82
CA CYS A 151 3.48 17.07 -24.64
C CYS A 151 2.31 16.50 -25.44
N ASP A 152 2.58 15.47 -26.26
CA ASP A 152 1.53 14.72 -26.96
C ASP A 152 0.47 14.24 -25.96
N PRO A 153 -0.79 14.69 -26.06
CA PRO A 153 -1.85 14.36 -25.10
C PRO A 153 -2.39 12.93 -25.27
N GLN A 154 -1.93 12.15 -26.25
CA GLN A 154 -2.44 10.82 -26.53
C GLN A 154 -2.14 9.85 -25.38
N LEU A 155 -3.19 9.20 -24.87
CA LEU A 155 -3.05 8.15 -23.87
C LEU A 155 -2.37 6.92 -24.48
N PRO A 156 -1.48 6.24 -23.74
CA PRO A 156 -0.94 4.96 -24.19
C PRO A 156 -2.05 3.90 -24.27
N GLN A 157 -1.75 2.80 -24.95
CA GLN A 157 -2.59 1.60 -24.90
C GLN A 157 -2.69 1.08 -23.45
N PRO A 158 -3.80 0.43 -23.06
CA PRO A 158 -3.91 -0.19 -21.75
C PRO A 158 -2.82 -1.24 -21.55
N GLU A 159 -1.98 -1.04 -20.54
CA GLU A 159 -1.04 -2.06 -20.07
C GLU A 159 -1.82 -3.24 -19.48
N ARG A 160 -1.43 -4.46 -19.86
CA ARG A 160 -2.06 -5.72 -19.46
C ARG A 160 -1.17 -6.58 -18.56
N ASP A 161 0.12 -6.29 -18.56
CA ASP A 161 1.10 -6.94 -17.71
C ASP A 161 0.91 -6.50 -16.25
N GLN A 162 0.49 -7.43 -15.39
CA GLN A 162 0.28 -7.18 -13.97
C GLN A 162 1.56 -6.78 -13.26
N GLU A 163 2.72 -7.33 -13.65
CA GLU A 163 3.99 -7.01 -13.02
C GLU A 163 4.32 -5.52 -13.19
N LYS A 164 3.97 -4.93 -14.34
CA LYS A 164 4.16 -3.50 -14.59
C LYS A 164 3.13 -2.62 -13.91
N LEU A 165 1.88 -3.08 -13.81
CA LEU A 165 0.82 -2.32 -13.12
C LEU A 165 1.06 -2.23 -11.61
N PHE A 166 1.66 -3.27 -11.03
CA PHE A 166 1.87 -3.41 -9.60
C PHE A 166 3.33 -3.20 -9.16
N ASP A 167 4.15 -2.59 -10.02
CA ASP A 167 5.57 -2.31 -9.78
C ASP A 167 5.75 -1.26 -8.67
N VAL A 168 5.94 -1.73 -7.44
CA VAL A 168 6.21 -0.89 -6.26
C VAL A 168 7.63 -0.33 -6.30
N TRP A 169 8.58 -1.05 -6.90
CA TRP A 169 9.97 -0.64 -6.93
C TRP A 169 10.14 0.69 -7.67
N HIS A 170 9.61 0.77 -8.89
CA HIS A 170 9.79 1.94 -9.75
C HIS A 170 8.83 3.08 -9.44
N THR A 171 7.67 2.80 -8.84
CA THR A 171 6.69 3.83 -8.47
C THR A 171 6.98 4.45 -7.10
N HIS A 172 7.68 3.73 -6.21
CA HIS A 172 7.90 4.18 -4.84
C HIS A 172 9.28 3.82 -4.26
N THR A 173 9.61 2.52 -4.14
CA THR A 173 10.69 2.08 -3.24
C THR A 173 12.04 2.70 -3.59
N LYS A 174 12.44 2.69 -4.87
CA LYS A 174 13.77 3.16 -5.30
C LYS A 174 14.04 4.62 -4.95
N ASP A 175 12.98 5.44 -4.90
CA ASP A 175 13.04 6.88 -4.64
C ASP A 175 12.71 7.22 -3.17
N CYS A 176 12.28 6.25 -2.38
CA CYS A 176 11.93 6.43 -0.97
C CYS A 176 13.07 5.98 -0.04
N GLN A 177 13.73 6.94 0.62
CA GLN A 177 14.81 6.65 1.57
C GLN A 177 14.39 5.75 2.73
N VAL A 178 13.12 5.86 3.18
CA VAL A 178 12.57 5.05 4.27
C VAL A 178 12.47 3.58 3.84
N CYS A 179 11.89 3.32 2.66
CA CYS A 179 11.71 1.97 2.13
C CYS A 179 13.03 1.34 1.72
N CYS A 180 13.91 2.08 1.02
CA CYS A 180 15.26 1.60 0.67
C CYS A 180 16.06 1.19 1.92
N ARG A 181 16.05 2.01 2.97
CA ARG A 181 16.75 1.68 4.22
C ARG A 181 16.16 0.44 4.89
N ALA A 182 14.83 0.33 4.95
CA ALA A 182 14.16 -0.83 5.53
C ALA A 182 14.46 -2.11 4.74
N LEU A 183 14.40 -2.06 3.41
CA LEU A 183 14.74 -3.17 2.53
C LEU A 183 16.18 -3.65 2.74
N ASN A 184 17.14 -2.74 2.78
CA ASN A 184 18.55 -3.08 3.04
C ASN A 184 18.73 -3.78 4.39
N ARG A 185 18.06 -3.30 5.44
CA ARG A 185 18.10 -3.94 6.77
C ARG A 185 17.46 -5.33 6.77
N ILE A 186 16.32 -5.49 6.10
CA ILE A 186 15.64 -6.78 5.95
C ILE A 186 16.53 -7.77 5.18
N GLN A 187 17.20 -7.32 4.12
CA GLN A 187 18.14 -8.16 3.37
C GLN A 187 19.33 -8.61 4.22
N GLN A 188 19.89 -7.71 5.05
CA GLN A 188 20.95 -8.05 6.00
C GLN A 188 20.48 -9.09 7.03
N LEU A 189 19.31 -8.86 7.65
CA LEU A 189 18.72 -9.78 8.63
C LEU A 189 18.39 -11.14 8.03
N LYS A 190 17.90 -11.18 6.78
CA LYS A 190 17.66 -12.41 6.05
C LYS A 190 18.94 -13.24 5.89
N ILE A 191 20.03 -12.61 5.42
CA ILE A 191 21.32 -13.29 5.22
C ILE A 191 21.84 -13.81 6.56
N LEU A 192 21.81 -12.96 7.59
CA LEU A 192 22.22 -13.33 8.95
C LEU A 192 21.42 -14.54 9.45
N ALA A 193 20.10 -14.56 9.26
CA ALA A 193 19.23 -15.65 9.70
C ALA A 193 19.59 -16.97 9.00
N PHE A 194 19.79 -16.95 7.68
CA PHE A 194 20.19 -18.17 6.96
C PHE A 194 21.59 -18.67 7.37
N VAL A 195 22.56 -17.77 7.51
CA VAL A 195 23.92 -18.13 7.94
C VAL A 195 23.90 -18.70 9.35
N ALA A 196 23.25 -18.02 10.29
CA ALA A 196 23.13 -18.48 11.67
C ALA A 196 22.37 -19.81 11.75
N GLY A 197 21.32 -19.99 10.95
CA GLY A 197 20.58 -21.25 10.86
C GLY A 197 21.45 -22.41 10.37
N GLY A 198 22.25 -22.18 9.33
CA GLY A 198 23.22 -23.14 8.81
C GLY A 198 24.31 -23.49 9.82
N VAL A 199 24.81 -22.50 10.57
CA VAL A 199 25.79 -22.71 11.66
C VAL A 199 25.17 -23.53 12.79
N CYS A 200 23.96 -23.21 13.25
CA CYS A 200 23.27 -23.98 14.29
C CYS A 200 23.09 -25.45 13.86
N PHE A 201 22.63 -25.68 12.64
CA PHE A 201 22.48 -27.04 12.10
C PHE A 201 23.82 -27.78 12.01
N GLY A 202 24.84 -27.13 11.45
CA GLY A 202 26.18 -27.72 11.30
C GLY A 202 26.82 -28.08 12.65
N VAL A 203 26.74 -27.18 13.64
CA VAL A 203 27.21 -27.45 15.01
C VAL A 203 26.40 -28.59 15.64
N GLY A 204 25.08 -28.63 15.42
CA GLY A 204 24.24 -29.75 15.86
C GLY A 204 24.76 -31.09 15.35
N VAL A 205 25.00 -31.22 14.04
CA VAL A 205 25.54 -32.44 13.42
C VAL A 205 26.93 -32.80 13.99
N MET A 206 27.80 -31.80 14.21
CA MET A 206 29.11 -32.04 14.83
C MET A 206 29.00 -32.55 16.27
N VAL A 207 28.06 -32.03 17.05
CA VAL A 207 27.81 -32.47 18.44
C VAL A 207 27.29 -33.90 18.48
N ASP A 208 26.35 -34.23 17.59
CA ASP A 208 25.84 -35.59 17.45
C ASP A 208 26.95 -36.56 17.02
N GLY A 209 27.68 -36.25 15.94
CA GLY A 209 28.80 -37.06 15.47
C GLY A 209 29.89 -37.28 16.53
N ARG A 210 30.19 -36.24 17.34
CA ARG A 210 31.11 -36.37 18.48
C ARG A 210 30.56 -37.28 19.57
N SER A 211 29.28 -37.20 19.90
CA SER A 211 28.67 -38.08 20.91
C SER A 211 28.70 -39.55 20.49
N GLN A 212 28.43 -39.85 19.22
CA GLN A 212 28.50 -41.21 18.67
C GLN A 212 29.95 -41.74 18.66
N ALA A 213 30.93 -40.88 18.37
CA ALA A 213 32.35 -41.26 18.41
C ALA A 213 32.86 -41.56 19.82
N LEU A 214 32.34 -40.88 20.85
CA LEU A 214 32.73 -41.08 22.25
C LEU A 214 32.01 -42.26 22.92
N SER A 215 30.79 -42.58 22.48
CA SER A 215 29.96 -43.66 23.03
C SER A 215 29.44 -44.56 21.89
N PRO A 216 30.24 -45.49 21.37
CA PRO A 216 29.92 -46.31 20.19
C PRO A 216 28.90 -47.44 20.45
N THR A 217 27.96 -47.24 21.37
CA THR A 217 26.89 -48.20 21.66
C THR A 217 25.75 -48.04 20.65
N SER A 218 25.84 -48.80 19.55
CA SER A 218 24.86 -48.94 18.46
C SER A 218 24.64 -47.71 17.57
N LEU A 219 24.53 -47.94 16.25
CA LEU A 219 24.21 -46.93 15.21
C LEU A 219 22.79 -46.32 15.33
N LEU A 220 22.03 -46.73 16.35
CA LEU A 220 20.64 -46.32 16.61
C LEU A 220 20.50 -45.50 17.89
N ALA A 221 21.61 -45.06 18.50
CA ALA A 221 21.56 -44.19 19.66
C ALA A 221 20.89 -42.85 19.31
N ALA A 222 19.96 -42.41 20.14
CA ALA A 222 19.26 -41.14 19.94
C ALA A 222 20.25 -39.96 20.09
N PRO A 223 20.14 -38.91 19.25
CA PRO A 223 20.98 -37.72 19.38
C PRO A 223 20.85 -37.07 20.76
N PRO A 224 21.92 -36.42 21.26
CA PRO A 224 21.86 -35.69 22.53
C PRO A 224 20.84 -34.55 22.46
N SER A 225 20.28 -34.16 23.61
CA SER A 225 19.29 -33.06 23.67
C SER A 225 19.81 -31.74 23.07
N THR A 226 21.13 -31.50 23.16
CA THR A 226 21.81 -30.36 22.53
C THR A 226 21.69 -30.32 21.02
N PHE A 227 21.70 -31.49 20.34
CA PHE A 227 21.44 -31.57 18.91
C PHE A 227 20.04 -31.04 18.59
N TRP A 228 19.02 -31.48 19.32
CA TRP A 228 17.64 -31.07 19.08
C TRP A 228 17.42 -29.57 19.29
N TRP A 229 18.00 -28.98 20.33
CA TRP A 229 17.94 -27.53 20.54
C TRP A 229 18.59 -26.75 19.40
N LEU A 230 19.75 -27.19 18.92
CA LEU A 230 20.45 -26.55 17.80
C LEU A 230 19.71 -26.73 16.48
N ALA A 231 19.13 -27.91 16.24
CA ALA A 231 18.33 -28.21 15.06
C ALA A 231 17.05 -27.36 15.02
N LEU A 232 16.32 -27.26 16.14
CA LEU A 232 15.14 -26.42 16.26
C LEU A 232 15.48 -24.93 16.10
N SER A 233 16.59 -24.47 16.69
CA SER A 233 17.07 -23.09 16.51
C SER A 233 17.43 -22.82 15.05
N GLY A 234 18.10 -23.77 14.39
CA GLY A 234 18.45 -23.70 12.98
C GLY A 234 17.21 -23.61 12.08
N LEU A 235 16.20 -24.45 12.35
CA LEU A 235 14.92 -24.42 11.66
C LEU A 235 14.20 -23.09 11.85
N PHE A 236 14.13 -22.58 13.08
CA PHE A 236 13.51 -21.28 13.37
C PHE A 236 14.20 -20.13 12.62
N LEU A 237 15.53 -20.12 12.57
CA LEU A 237 16.28 -19.09 11.84
C LEU A 237 16.07 -19.20 10.32
N ALA A 238 16.00 -20.43 9.79
CA ALA A 238 15.70 -20.66 8.38
C ALA A 238 14.28 -20.20 8.01
N THR A 239 13.29 -20.48 8.86
CA THR A 239 11.90 -20.01 8.64
C THR A 239 11.82 -18.49 8.74
N LEU A 240 12.51 -17.86 9.70
CA LEU A 240 12.60 -16.40 9.79
C LEU A 240 13.23 -15.80 8.52
N GLY A 241 14.34 -16.37 8.04
CA GLY A 241 14.97 -15.94 6.79
C GLY A 241 14.04 -16.06 5.58
N TYR A 242 13.28 -17.15 5.49
CA TYR A 242 12.26 -17.33 4.45
C TYR A 242 11.13 -16.30 4.54
N LEU A 243 10.62 -16.03 5.73
CA LEU A 243 9.57 -15.03 5.95
C LEU A 243 10.06 -13.62 5.61
N LEU A 244 11.30 -13.26 5.99
CA LEU A 244 11.92 -11.98 5.61
C LEU A 244 12.09 -11.88 4.09
N GLN A 245 12.50 -12.96 3.41
CA GLN A 245 12.58 -13.00 1.95
C GLN A 245 11.20 -12.78 1.31
N ARG A 246 10.17 -13.48 1.79
CA ARG A 246 8.81 -13.33 1.28
C ARG A 246 8.29 -11.91 1.51
N PHE A 247 8.49 -11.37 2.71
CA PHE A 247 8.10 -10.01 3.06
C PHE A 247 8.83 -8.96 2.20
N SER A 248 10.12 -9.18 1.91
CA SER A 248 10.91 -8.25 1.07
C SER A 248 10.35 -8.09 -0.35
N ARG A 249 9.55 -9.04 -0.86
CA ARG A 249 8.92 -8.94 -2.18
C ARG A 249 7.96 -7.75 -2.27
N LEU A 250 7.32 -7.36 -1.17
CA LEU A 250 6.39 -6.21 -1.13
C LEU A 250 7.06 -4.87 -1.47
N PHE A 251 8.39 -4.78 -1.36
CA PHE A 251 9.14 -3.60 -1.77
C PHE A 251 9.34 -3.52 -3.29
N TYR A 252 9.09 -4.62 -4.01
CA TYR A 252 9.29 -4.71 -5.45
C TYR A 252 7.96 -4.78 -6.19
N LEU A 253 7.09 -5.70 -5.77
CA LEU A 253 5.86 -6.02 -6.46
C LEU A 253 4.78 -6.39 -5.45
N TYR A 254 3.58 -5.86 -5.66
CA TYR A 254 2.39 -6.27 -4.92
C TYR A 254 1.26 -6.56 -5.88
N GLU A 255 1.21 -7.81 -6.35
CA GLU A 255 0.12 -8.31 -7.17
C GLU A 255 -1.15 -8.45 -6.33
N PHE A 256 -2.25 -8.00 -6.92
CA PHE A 256 -3.56 -8.11 -6.33
C PHE A 256 -4.56 -8.52 -7.41
N ASP A 257 -5.41 -9.49 -7.10
CA ASP A 257 -6.46 -9.96 -7.99
C ASP A 257 -7.77 -10.14 -7.21
N HIS A 258 -8.81 -9.43 -7.66
CA HIS A 258 -10.15 -9.53 -7.09
C HIS A 258 -10.79 -10.89 -7.33
N ALA A 259 -10.39 -11.63 -8.37
CA ALA A 259 -10.95 -12.96 -8.68
C ALA A 259 -10.63 -14.02 -7.62
N HIS A 260 -9.67 -13.75 -6.74
CA HIS A 260 -9.22 -14.66 -5.69
C HIS A 260 -9.64 -14.21 -4.28
N ASN A 261 -10.47 -13.16 -4.17
CA ASN A 261 -11.10 -12.73 -2.91
C ASN A 261 -12.50 -13.36 -2.81
N ASP A 262 -12.55 -14.64 -2.43
CA ASP A 262 -13.78 -15.28 -1.94
C ASP A 262 -14.11 -14.86 -0.51
#